data_AF-A0A7S2NUA2-F1
#
_entry.id   AF-A0A7S2NUA2-F1
#
_cell.length_a   1.000
_cell.length_b   1.000
_cell.length_c   1.000
_cell.angle_alpha   90.00
_cell.angle_beta   90.00
_cell.angle_gamma   90.00
#
_symmetry.space_group_name_H-M   'P 1'
#
loop_
_entity.id
_entity.type
_entity.pdbx_description
1 polymer ?
#
loop_
_entity_poly.entity_id
_entity_poly.type
_entity_poly.pdbx_seq_one_letter_code
_entity_poly.pdbx_strand_id
1 'polypeptide(L)'
;AGDLLRAERTRPGSDLGALIENHIKEGKLVPAEITVRLLMQAMEAGGWVGGKYLIDGFPRSVDNLEAWHKTTNGQVAVRFCLFLDCSESVMEARLLERGKTSGRADDNLESIRKRFQGFRSETMPIVEQFEAQGTLKRIGTEQSAEGVWADARILFGPSVVFVLGGPGSGKGTVCARIAETFGYTHLSAGDLLRAERKRPGSDLGALIENHIKEGKL
;
A
#
# COMPACT_ATOMS: atom_id res chain seq x y z
N ALA A 1 -7.09 -4.21 -9.65
CA ALA A 1 -7.70 -5.57 -9.79
C ALA A 1 -8.18 -5.92 -11.20
N GLY A 2 -8.83 -5.00 -11.94
CA GLY A 2 -9.41 -5.33 -13.26
C GLY A 2 -8.42 -5.86 -14.30
N ASP A 3 -7.17 -5.38 -14.31
CA ASP A 3 -6.13 -5.91 -15.21
C ASP A 3 -5.72 -7.35 -14.88
N LEU A 4 -5.62 -7.70 -13.59
CA LEU A 4 -5.32 -9.07 -13.16
C LEU A 4 -6.42 -10.04 -13.59
N LEU A 5 -7.69 -9.67 -13.43
CA LEU A 5 -8.82 -10.47 -13.91
C LEU A 5 -8.79 -10.65 -15.44
N ARG A 6 -8.45 -9.59 -16.19
CA ARG A 6 -8.30 -9.68 -17.66
C ARG A 6 -7.15 -10.58 -18.06
N ALA A 7 -6.00 -10.46 -17.40
CA ALA A 7 -4.81 -11.26 -17.68
C ALA A 7 -5.04 -12.75 -17.37
N GLU A 8 -5.61 -13.05 -16.20
CA GLU A 8 -5.86 -14.44 -15.79
C GLU A 8 -6.89 -15.13 -16.70
N ARG A 9 -7.90 -14.39 -17.18
CA ARG A 9 -8.88 -14.90 -18.15
C ARG A 9 -8.22 -15.39 -19.44
N THR A 10 -7.16 -14.72 -19.88
CA THR A 10 -6.46 -15.07 -21.13
C THR A 10 -5.31 -16.06 -20.90
N ARG A 11 -5.09 -16.52 -19.67
CA ARG A 11 -3.98 -17.41 -19.32
C ARG A 11 -4.31 -18.86 -19.68
N PRO A 12 -3.54 -19.50 -20.60
CA PRO A 12 -3.79 -20.89 -20.96
C PRO A 12 -3.64 -21.83 -19.76
N GLY A 13 -4.63 -22.71 -19.56
CA GLY A 13 -4.60 -23.73 -18.49
C GLY A 13 -4.87 -23.21 -17.07
N SER A 14 -5.39 -21.99 -16.91
CA SER A 14 -5.79 -21.48 -15.59
C SER A 14 -7.18 -21.97 -15.16
N ASP A 15 -7.24 -22.70 -14.05
CA ASP A 15 -8.50 -23.08 -13.40
C ASP A 15 -9.32 -21.84 -12.96
N LEU A 16 -8.63 -20.76 -12.55
CA LEU A 16 -9.25 -19.49 -12.18
C LEU A 16 -9.76 -18.73 -13.42
N GLY A 17 -9.03 -18.79 -14.54
CA GLY A 17 -9.44 -18.20 -15.81
C GLY A 17 -10.77 -18.79 -16.31
N ALA A 18 -10.90 -20.12 -16.27
CA ALA A 18 -12.14 -20.81 -16.63
C ALA A 18 -13.32 -20.44 -15.71
N LEU A 19 -13.07 -20.33 -14.40
CA LEU A 19 -14.08 -19.94 -13.42
C LEU A 19 -14.58 -18.50 -13.65
N ILE A 20 -13.67 -17.56 -13.95
CA ILE A 20 -13.99 -16.17 -14.27
C ILE A 20 -14.80 -16.10 -15.57
N GLU A 21 -14.37 -16.83 -16.61
CA GLU A 21 -15.06 -16.87 -17.89
C GLU A 21 -16.49 -17.42 -17.76
N ASN A 22 -16.69 -18.47 -16.95
CA ASN A 22 -18.00 -19.03 -16.69
C ASN A 22 -18.93 -18.04 -15.96
N HIS A 23 -18.44 -17.34 -14.92
CA HIS A 23 -19.26 -16.33 -14.23
C HIS A 23 -19.68 -15.20 -15.17
N ILE A 24 -18.76 -14.73 -16.03
CA ILE A 24 -19.06 -13.70 -17.03
C ILE A 24 -20.07 -14.20 -18.06
N LYS A 25 -19.91 -15.42 -18.60
CA LYS A 25 -20.86 -16.03 -19.56
C LYS A 25 -22.26 -16.19 -18.97
N GLU A 26 -22.35 -16.49 -17.68
CA GLU A 26 -23.61 -16.62 -16.95
C GLU A 26 -24.21 -15.27 -16.49
N GLY A 27 -23.53 -14.14 -16.77
CA GLY A 27 -23.95 -12.82 -16.31
C GLY A 27 -23.85 -12.64 -14.79
N LYS A 28 -23.11 -13.51 -14.10
CA LYS A 28 -22.90 -13.48 -12.65
C LYS A 28 -21.67 -12.62 -12.32
N LEU A 29 -21.75 -11.90 -11.21
CA LEU A 29 -20.61 -11.19 -10.66
C LEU A 29 -19.54 -12.20 -10.22
N VAL A 30 -18.28 -11.91 -10.55
CA VAL A 30 -17.13 -12.72 -10.10
C VAL A 30 -17.03 -12.60 -8.57
N PRO A 31 -17.05 -13.70 -7.81
CA PRO A 31 -16.93 -13.67 -6.36
C PRO A 31 -15.70 -12.91 -5.88
N ALA A 32 -15.85 -12.16 -4.78
CA ALA A 32 -14.80 -11.34 -4.18
C ALA A 32 -13.54 -12.17 -3.85
N GLU A 33 -13.72 -13.42 -3.39
CA GLU A 33 -12.65 -14.33 -3.02
C GLU A 33 -11.74 -14.68 -4.19
N ILE A 34 -12.24 -14.73 -5.43
CA ILE A 34 -11.42 -15.01 -6.61
C ILE A 34 -10.43 -13.86 -6.81
N THR A 35 -10.92 -12.62 -6.71
CA THR A 35 -10.09 -11.42 -6.86
C THR A 35 -9.00 -11.37 -5.79
N VAL A 36 -9.34 -11.67 -4.54
CA VAL A 36 -8.37 -11.69 -3.43
C VAL A 36 -7.31 -12.78 -3.63
N ARG A 37 -7.70 -13.99 -4.05
CA ARG A 37 -6.73 -15.07 -4.33
C ARG A 37 -5.75 -14.70 -5.44
N LEU A 38 -6.22 -14.04 -6.50
CA LEU A 38 -5.34 -13.56 -7.57
C LEU A 38 -4.36 -12.49 -7.08
N LEU A 39 -4.83 -11.57 -6.24
CA LEU A 39 -3.96 -10.57 -5.61
C LEU A 39 -2.89 -11.24 -4.74
N MET A 40 -3.27 -12.22 -3.92
CA MET A 40 -2.33 -12.98 -3.09
C MET A 40 -1.28 -13.71 -3.93
N GLN A 41 -1.69 -14.46 -4.96
CA GLN A 41 -0.77 -15.16 -5.86
C GLN A 41 0.20 -14.18 -6.56
N ALA A 42 -0.29 -13.02 -7.00
CA ALA A 42 0.55 -12.00 -7.61
C ALA A 42 1.56 -11.40 -6.60
N MET A 43 1.15 -11.21 -5.34
CA MET A 43 2.05 -10.78 -4.27
C MET A 43 3.09 -11.86 -3.94
N GLU A 44 2.69 -13.13 -3.82
CA GLU A 44 3.62 -14.25 -3.57
C GLU A 44 4.68 -14.35 -4.67
N ALA A 45 4.24 -14.32 -5.93
CA ALA A 45 5.13 -14.31 -7.09
C ALA A 45 6.04 -13.07 -7.14
N GLY A 46 5.61 -11.95 -6.56
CA GLY A 46 6.37 -10.70 -6.46
C GLY A 46 7.40 -10.66 -5.34
N GLY A 47 7.56 -11.72 -4.55
CA GLY A 47 8.54 -11.79 -3.47
C GLY A 47 7.97 -11.42 -2.09
N TRP A 48 6.76 -11.87 -1.77
CA TRP A 48 6.11 -11.69 -0.46
C TRP A 48 6.87 -12.39 0.70
N VAL A 49 7.93 -11.76 1.19
CA VAL A 49 8.29 -11.52 2.61
C VAL A 49 9.07 -10.20 2.55
N GLY A 50 8.60 -9.14 3.24
CA GLY A 50 9.19 -7.80 3.10
C GLY A 50 8.83 -7.05 1.79
N GLY A 51 8.05 -7.68 0.90
CA GLY A 51 7.54 -7.06 -0.33
C GLY A 51 6.61 -5.87 -0.07
N LYS A 52 6.59 -4.91 -1.00
CA LYS A 52 5.77 -3.69 -0.95
C LYS A 52 4.86 -3.64 -2.16
N TYR A 53 3.55 -3.67 -1.92
CA TYR A 53 2.55 -3.80 -2.98
C TYR A 53 1.57 -2.63 -2.96
N LEU A 54 1.23 -2.12 -4.14
CA LEU A 54 0.14 -1.17 -4.34
C LEU A 54 -0.97 -1.90 -5.09
N ILE A 55 -2.16 -1.93 -4.50
CA ILE A 55 -3.32 -2.57 -5.12
C ILE A 55 -4.26 -1.46 -5.62
N ASP A 56 -4.20 -1.20 -6.93
CA ASP A 56 -5.03 -0.17 -7.55
C ASP A 56 -6.50 -0.62 -7.68
N GLY A 57 -7.37 0.23 -7.14
CA GLY A 57 -8.83 0.13 -7.27
C GLY A 57 -9.42 -1.11 -6.60
N PHE A 58 -8.87 -1.56 -5.48
CA PHE A 58 -9.44 -2.59 -4.60
C PHE A 58 -9.17 -2.22 -3.14
N PRO A 59 -10.09 -2.51 -2.21
CA PRO A 59 -11.43 -3.07 -2.40
C PRO A 59 -12.41 -2.08 -3.06
N ARG A 60 -13.50 -2.58 -3.66
CA ARG A 60 -14.56 -1.75 -4.25
C ARG A 60 -15.92 -1.88 -3.57
N SER A 61 -16.08 -2.86 -2.70
CA SER A 61 -17.26 -3.09 -1.86
C SER A 61 -16.85 -3.63 -0.49
N VAL A 62 -17.77 -3.61 0.47
CA VAL A 62 -17.56 -4.23 1.80
C VAL A 62 -17.26 -5.73 1.67
N ASP A 63 -17.97 -6.44 0.79
CA ASP A 63 -17.71 -7.86 0.50
C ASP A 63 -16.27 -8.12 0.04
N ASN A 64 -15.68 -7.21 -0.75
CA ASN A 64 -14.27 -7.30 -1.14
C ASN A 64 -13.33 -7.20 0.07
N LEU A 65 -13.63 -6.29 0.99
CA LEU A 65 -12.83 -6.09 2.19
C LEU A 65 -12.97 -7.27 3.17
N GLU A 66 -14.18 -7.81 3.35
CA GLU A 66 -14.41 -9.00 4.17
C GLU A 66 -13.70 -10.23 3.58
N ALA A 67 -13.80 -10.44 2.26
CA ALA A 67 -13.09 -11.50 1.56
C ALA A 67 -11.56 -11.34 1.71
N TRP A 68 -11.06 -10.11 1.69
CA TRP A 68 -9.64 -9.81 1.94
C TRP A 68 -9.22 -10.30 3.33
N HIS A 69 -9.95 -9.90 4.38
CA HIS A 69 -9.64 -10.31 5.74
C HIS A 69 -9.69 -11.84 5.93
N LYS A 70 -10.73 -12.48 5.39
CA LYS A 70 -10.92 -13.94 5.47
C LYS A 70 -9.81 -14.71 4.74
N THR A 71 -9.45 -14.28 3.53
CA THR A 71 -8.51 -15.05 2.69
C THR A 71 -7.06 -14.81 3.10
N THR A 72 -6.70 -13.57 3.45
CA THR A 72 -5.34 -13.28 3.94
C THR A 72 -5.10 -13.82 5.35
N ASN A 73 -6.16 -14.00 6.15
CA ASN A 73 -6.10 -14.56 7.51
C ASN A 73 -5.00 -13.92 8.37
N GLY A 74 -4.86 -12.59 8.28
CA GLY A 74 -3.86 -11.82 9.04
C GLY A 74 -2.41 -11.92 8.53
N GLN A 75 -2.15 -12.65 7.45
CA GLN A 75 -0.80 -12.77 6.87
C GLN A 75 -0.34 -11.49 6.15
N VAL A 76 -1.29 -10.63 5.77
CA VAL A 76 -1.02 -9.36 5.10
C VAL A 76 -1.47 -8.20 5.97
N ALA A 77 -0.51 -7.40 6.44
CA ALA A 77 -0.80 -6.14 7.09
C ALA A 77 -1.00 -5.02 6.05
N VAL A 78 -2.19 -4.41 6.02
CA VAL A 78 -2.45 -3.22 5.20
C VAL A 78 -1.92 -2.00 5.93
N ARG A 79 -0.93 -1.29 5.34
CA ARG A 79 -0.29 -0.13 5.98
C ARG A 79 -1.22 1.07 6.11
N PHE A 80 -1.91 1.42 5.02
CA PHE A 80 -2.95 2.45 4.96
C PHE A 80 -3.71 2.35 3.63
N CYS A 81 -4.90 2.96 3.57
CA CYS A 81 -5.62 3.23 2.32
C CYS A 81 -5.28 4.65 1.84
N LEU A 82 -4.80 4.80 0.61
CA LEU A 82 -4.58 6.11 -0.01
C LEU A 82 -5.83 6.51 -0.80
N PHE A 83 -6.50 7.57 -0.37
CA PHE A 83 -7.64 8.14 -1.06
C PHE A 83 -7.26 9.40 -1.81
N LEU A 84 -7.47 9.37 -3.12
CA LEU A 84 -7.27 10.50 -4.03
C LEU A 84 -8.57 11.31 -4.08
N ASP A 85 -8.59 12.44 -3.38
CA ASP A 85 -9.76 13.29 -3.27
C ASP A 85 -9.86 14.22 -4.49
N CYS A 86 -11.02 14.20 -5.13
CA CYS A 86 -11.33 14.97 -6.33
C CYS A 86 -12.84 15.15 -6.41
N SER A 87 -13.29 16.36 -6.73
CA SER A 87 -14.70 16.60 -7.01
C SER A 87 -15.16 15.82 -8.25
N GLU A 88 -16.42 15.39 -8.22
CA GLU A 88 -17.02 14.69 -9.36
C GLU A 88 -17.05 15.53 -10.64
N SER A 89 -17.20 16.85 -10.53
CA SER A 89 -17.16 17.75 -11.69
C SER A 89 -15.80 17.69 -12.41
N VAL A 90 -14.70 17.73 -11.65
CA VAL A 90 -13.34 17.59 -12.20
C VAL A 90 -13.10 16.18 -12.73
N MET A 91 -13.55 15.14 -12.03
CA MET A 91 -13.44 13.76 -12.51
C MET A 91 -14.24 13.52 -13.79
N GLU A 92 -15.45 14.06 -13.89
CA GLU A 92 -16.30 13.95 -15.09
C GLU A 92 -15.62 14.59 -16.29
N ALA A 93 -15.10 15.81 -16.15
CA ALA A 93 -14.37 16.50 -17.20
C ALA A 93 -13.14 15.69 -17.67
N ARG A 94 -12.38 15.12 -16.72
CA ARG A 94 -11.21 14.26 -17.03
C ARG A 94 -11.61 12.98 -17.77
N LEU A 95 -12.71 12.34 -17.38
CA LEU A 95 -13.20 11.11 -18.01
C LEU A 95 -13.74 11.37 -19.43
N LEU A 96 -14.47 12.46 -19.62
CA LEU A 96 -14.95 12.87 -20.95
C LEU A 96 -13.78 13.17 -21.89
N GLU A 97 -12.74 13.86 -21.42
CA GLU A 97 -11.55 14.13 -22.24
C GLU A 97 -10.77 12.85 -22.58
N ARG A 98 -10.68 11.92 -21.62
CA ARG A 98 -10.10 10.60 -21.85
C ARG A 98 -10.89 9.78 -22.87
N GLY A 99 -12.22 9.86 -22.88
CA GLY A 99 -13.08 9.18 -23.85
C GLY A 99 -12.79 9.60 -25.30
N LYS A 100 -12.46 10.88 -25.51
CA LYS A 100 -12.10 11.41 -26.85
C LYS A 100 -10.77 10.86 -27.37
N THR A 101 -9.83 10.55 -26.49
CA THR A 101 -8.43 10.23 -26.84
C THR A 101 -8.09 8.74 -26.76
N SER A 102 -8.84 7.95 -25.98
CA SER A 102 -8.45 6.57 -25.62
C SER A 102 -9.24 5.45 -26.29
N GLY A 103 -10.28 5.77 -27.09
CA GLY A 103 -11.12 4.77 -27.75
C GLY A 103 -11.96 3.90 -26.79
N ARG A 104 -12.12 4.33 -25.52
CA ARG A 104 -12.94 3.63 -24.52
C ARG A 104 -14.42 3.94 -24.74
N ALA A 105 -15.19 2.92 -25.13
CA ALA A 105 -16.62 3.03 -25.42
C ALA A 105 -17.51 3.32 -24.20
N ASP A 106 -16.99 3.13 -22.98
CA ASP A 106 -17.69 3.28 -21.70
C ASP A 106 -17.50 4.65 -21.02
N ASP A 107 -16.70 5.57 -21.58
CA ASP A 107 -16.54 6.94 -21.06
C ASP A 107 -17.61 7.89 -21.67
N ASN A 108 -18.89 7.53 -21.55
CA ASN A 108 -20.05 8.39 -21.85
C ASN A 108 -20.73 8.89 -20.55
N LEU A 109 -21.47 9.99 -20.63
CA LEU A 109 -22.04 10.66 -19.45
C LEU A 109 -22.89 9.74 -18.55
N GLU A 110 -23.69 8.86 -19.15
CA GLU A 110 -24.54 7.92 -18.40
C GLU A 110 -23.71 6.90 -17.63
N SER A 111 -22.68 6.34 -18.27
CA SER A 111 -21.77 5.37 -17.66
C SER A 111 -20.90 5.99 -16.57
N ILE A 112 -20.46 7.24 -16.77
CA ILE A 112 -19.70 8.01 -15.77
C ILE A 112 -20.56 8.23 -14.51
N ARG A 113 -21.82 8.67 -14.67
CA ARG A 113 -22.74 8.86 -13.54
C ARG A 113 -23.02 7.57 -12.78
N LYS A 114 -23.25 6.46 -13.47
CA LYS A 114 -23.39 5.14 -12.84
C LYS A 114 -22.15 4.74 -12.05
N ARG A 115 -20.95 5.04 -12.56
CA ARG A 115 -19.68 4.78 -11.84
C ARG A 115 -19.54 5.64 -10.58
N PHE A 116 -19.94 6.91 -10.61
CA PHE A 116 -19.96 7.75 -9.41
C PHE A 116 -20.98 7.28 -8.38
N GLN A 117 -22.18 6.91 -8.82
CA GLN A 117 -23.20 6.33 -7.93
C GLN A 117 -22.71 5.05 -7.26
N GLY A 118 -22.16 4.11 -8.04
CA GLY A 118 -21.59 2.88 -7.49
C GLY A 118 -20.41 3.13 -6.55
N PHE A 119 -19.55 4.10 -6.86
CA PHE A 119 -18.46 4.48 -5.95
C PHE A 119 -19.00 5.02 -4.61
N ARG A 120 -20.02 5.87 -4.64
CA ARG A 120 -20.66 6.40 -3.42
C ARG A 120 -21.37 5.32 -2.62
N SER A 121 -22.09 4.40 -3.25
CA SER A 121 -22.86 3.37 -2.54
C SER A 121 -22.00 2.22 -2.03
N GLU A 122 -21.00 1.78 -2.80
CA GLU A 122 -20.23 0.56 -2.51
C GLU A 122 -18.85 0.85 -1.93
N THR A 123 -18.17 1.90 -2.39
CA THR A 123 -16.76 2.15 -2.05
C THR A 123 -16.57 3.16 -0.92
N MET A 124 -17.40 4.22 -0.85
CA MET A 124 -17.30 5.22 0.23
C MET A 124 -17.44 4.64 1.65
N PRO A 125 -18.31 3.66 1.93
CA PRO A 125 -18.36 3.01 3.25
C PRO A 125 -17.02 2.41 3.68
N ILE A 126 -16.22 1.92 2.72
CA ILE A 126 -14.87 1.40 2.99
C ILE A 126 -13.92 2.54 3.33
N VAL A 127 -14.00 3.66 2.60
CA VAL A 127 -13.20 4.86 2.88
C VAL A 127 -13.46 5.37 4.29
N GLU A 128 -14.73 5.46 4.69
CA GLU A 128 -15.17 5.85 6.04
C GLU A 128 -14.65 4.87 7.11
N GLN A 129 -14.63 3.57 6.83
CA GLN A 129 -14.07 2.56 7.73
C GLN A 129 -12.56 2.75 7.94
N PHE A 130 -11.78 2.97 6.87
CA PHE A 130 -10.34 3.27 7.00
C PHE A 130 -10.10 4.59 7.73
N GLU A 131 -10.97 5.59 7.55
CA GLU A 131 -10.90 6.88 8.24
C GLU A 131 -11.13 6.71 9.75
N ALA A 132 -12.18 5.99 10.13
CA ALA A 132 -12.49 5.68 11.52
C ALA A 132 -11.38 4.89 12.23
N GLN A 133 -10.64 4.07 11.49
CA GLN A 133 -9.49 3.31 12.00
C GLN A 133 -8.19 4.14 12.09
N GLY A 134 -8.18 5.37 11.58
CA GLY A 134 -6.98 6.22 11.51
C GLY A 134 -5.95 5.76 10.47
N THR A 135 -6.34 4.85 9.56
CA THR A 135 -5.48 4.26 8.53
C THR A 135 -5.79 4.75 7.12
N LEU A 136 -6.65 5.77 6.98
CA LEU A 136 -6.82 6.51 5.72
C LEU A 136 -5.77 7.61 5.59
N LYS A 137 -5.20 7.76 4.39
CA LYS A 137 -4.41 8.92 3.97
C LYS A 137 -5.10 9.57 2.78
N ARG A 138 -5.45 10.84 2.90
CA ARG A 138 -6.18 11.59 1.88
C ARG A 138 -5.26 12.63 1.24
N ILE A 139 -5.26 12.72 -0.09
CA ILE A 139 -4.56 13.78 -0.82
C ILE A 139 -5.50 14.41 -1.85
N GLY A 140 -5.47 15.74 -1.98
CA GLY A 140 -6.23 16.44 -3.01
C GLY A 140 -5.57 16.30 -4.38
N THR A 141 -6.38 16.13 -5.43
CA THR A 141 -5.89 15.85 -6.78
C THR A 141 -6.34 16.83 -7.86
N GLU A 142 -6.85 18.00 -7.46
CA GLU A 142 -7.26 19.08 -8.36
C GLU A 142 -6.13 20.07 -8.72
N GLN A 143 -4.90 19.74 -8.33
CA GLN A 143 -3.67 20.48 -8.68
C GLN A 143 -2.89 19.80 -9.82
N SER A 144 -1.68 20.30 -10.12
CA SER A 144 -0.80 19.68 -11.12
C SER A 144 -0.36 18.27 -10.72
N ALA A 145 -0.01 17.44 -11.71
CA ALA A 145 0.46 16.07 -11.46
C ALA A 145 1.71 16.07 -10.55
N GLU A 146 2.61 17.04 -10.73
CA GLU A 146 3.80 17.22 -9.91
C GLU A 146 3.45 17.58 -8.46
N GLY A 147 2.44 18.44 -8.25
CA GLY A 147 1.95 18.77 -6.92
C GLY A 147 1.36 17.55 -6.21
N VAL A 148 0.48 16.80 -6.90
CA VAL A 148 -0.10 15.56 -6.37
C VAL A 148 1.00 14.56 -6.01
N TRP A 149 2.02 14.42 -6.85
CA TRP A 149 3.16 13.56 -6.55
C TRP A 149 3.98 14.03 -5.34
N ALA A 150 4.18 15.35 -5.20
CA ALA A 150 4.89 15.94 -4.07
C ALA A 150 4.19 15.68 -2.73
N ASP A 151 2.86 15.65 -2.72
CA ASP A 151 2.08 15.29 -1.53
C ASP A 151 2.09 13.78 -1.28
N ALA A 152 1.88 12.97 -2.33
CA ALA A 152 1.85 11.52 -2.22
C ALA A 152 3.17 10.96 -1.67
N ARG A 153 4.32 11.42 -2.17
CA ARG A 153 5.64 10.87 -1.78
C ARG A 153 5.94 10.99 -0.28
N ILE A 154 5.38 12.00 0.40
CA ILE A 154 5.61 12.22 1.85
C ILE A 154 5.03 11.05 2.67
N LEU A 155 3.95 10.43 2.19
CA LEU A 155 3.29 9.30 2.85
C LEU A 155 4.13 8.02 2.82
N PHE A 156 5.06 7.91 1.86
CA PHE A 156 5.90 6.73 1.64
C PHE A 156 7.32 6.89 2.21
N GLY A 157 7.48 7.77 3.21
CA GLY A 157 8.72 7.92 3.96
C GLY A 157 9.22 6.64 4.65
N PRO A 158 10.41 6.72 5.30
CA PRO A 158 11.08 5.55 5.87
C PRO A 158 10.19 4.82 6.88
N SER A 159 10.29 3.49 6.90
CA SER A 159 9.69 2.65 7.95
C SER A 159 10.72 2.45 9.05
N VAL A 160 10.47 3.00 10.23
CA VAL A 160 11.35 2.94 11.39
C VAL A 160 10.69 2.11 12.48
N VAL A 161 11.41 1.10 12.99
CA VAL A 161 10.98 0.25 14.11
C VAL A 161 11.98 0.42 15.24
N PHE A 162 11.52 0.85 16.42
CA PHE A 162 12.35 0.90 17.62
C PHE A 162 12.39 -0.46 18.30
N VAL A 163 13.59 -0.96 18.61
CA VAL A 163 13.79 -2.22 19.33
C VAL A 163 14.40 -1.90 20.69
N LEU A 164 13.60 -2.09 21.76
CA LEU A 164 13.97 -1.76 23.13
C LEU A 164 14.03 -3.02 24.01
N GLY A 165 14.81 -2.96 25.10
CA GLY A 165 15.03 -4.07 26.02
C GLY A 165 16.26 -3.85 26.89
N GLY A 166 16.34 -4.54 28.04
CA GLY A 166 17.46 -4.42 28.98
C GLY A 166 18.83 -4.86 28.39
N PRO A 167 19.95 -4.51 29.04
CA PRO A 167 21.26 -5.06 28.66
C PRO A 167 21.24 -6.60 28.64
N GLY A 168 21.86 -7.21 27.63
CA GLY A 168 21.88 -8.67 27.47
C GLY A 168 20.62 -9.31 26.87
N SER A 169 19.53 -8.56 26.61
CA SER A 169 18.27 -9.12 26.09
C SER A 169 18.30 -9.60 24.62
N GLY A 170 19.46 -9.57 23.96
CA GLY A 170 19.59 -10.05 22.58
C GLY A 170 19.14 -9.08 21.47
N LYS A 171 18.90 -7.78 21.76
CA LYS A 171 18.45 -6.78 20.77
C LYS A 171 19.25 -6.80 19.47
N GLY A 172 20.58 -6.72 19.56
CA GLY A 172 21.46 -6.69 18.38
C GLY A 172 21.32 -7.95 17.53
N THR A 173 21.26 -9.12 18.16
CA THR A 173 21.05 -10.40 17.47
C THR A 173 19.71 -10.47 16.76
N VAL A 174 18.64 -10.01 17.42
CA VAL A 174 17.29 -9.96 16.83
C VAL A 174 17.23 -8.95 15.69
N CYS A 175 17.77 -7.74 15.87
CA CYS A 175 17.84 -6.72 14.83
C CYS A 175 18.61 -7.21 13.60
N ALA A 176 19.72 -7.94 13.78
CA ALA A 176 20.48 -8.50 12.67
C ALA A 176 19.64 -9.50 11.86
N ARG A 177 18.91 -10.40 12.53
CA ARG A 177 18.00 -11.35 11.85
C ARG A 177 16.84 -10.63 11.16
N ILE A 178 16.23 -9.63 11.80
CA ILE A 178 15.15 -8.84 11.19
C ILE A 178 15.66 -8.11 9.94
N ALA A 179 16.85 -7.51 10.02
CA ALA A 179 17.49 -6.82 8.91
C ALA A 179 17.72 -7.75 7.73
N GLU A 180 18.30 -8.92 7.98
CA GLU A 180 18.55 -9.94 6.96
C GLU A 180 17.26 -10.49 6.35
N THR A 181 16.29 -10.89 7.19
CA THR A 181 15.06 -11.55 6.74
C THR A 181 14.07 -10.60 6.06
N PHE A 182 13.94 -9.36 6.54
CA PHE A 182 12.89 -8.44 6.09
C PHE A 182 13.43 -7.18 5.39
N GLY A 183 14.74 -7.12 5.10
CA GLY A 183 15.36 -6.03 4.36
C GLY A 183 15.44 -4.70 5.11
N TYR A 184 15.44 -4.73 6.45
CA TYR A 184 15.68 -3.53 7.25
C TYR A 184 17.16 -3.21 7.33
N THR A 185 17.50 -1.94 7.52
CA THR A 185 18.87 -1.53 7.89
C THR A 185 18.98 -1.48 9.41
N HIS A 186 19.87 -2.28 9.99
CA HIS A 186 20.13 -2.24 11.43
C HIS A 186 21.03 -1.03 11.76
N LEU A 187 20.48 -0.10 12.53
CA LEU A 187 21.21 1.05 13.07
C LEU A 187 21.28 0.95 14.60
N SER A 188 22.49 0.99 15.13
CA SER A 188 22.75 1.01 16.57
C SER A 188 23.23 2.40 16.97
N ALA A 189 22.41 3.13 17.73
CA ALA A 189 22.75 4.47 18.20
C ALA A 189 24.08 4.47 18.99
N GLY A 190 24.30 3.45 19.83
CA GLY A 190 25.55 3.31 20.59
C GLY A 190 26.77 3.09 19.69
N ASP A 191 26.65 2.34 18.59
CA ASP A 191 27.74 2.15 17.63
C ASP A 191 28.01 3.42 16.83
N LEU A 192 26.96 4.13 16.41
CA LEU A 192 27.10 5.41 15.71
C LEU A 192 27.79 6.46 16.61
N LEU A 193 27.41 6.56 17.88
CA LEU A 193 28.07 7.45 18.85
C LEU A 193 29.54 7.07 19.06
N ARG A 194 29.85 5.77 19.23
CA ARG A 194 31.23 5.29 19.37
C ARG A 194 32.08 5.54 18.12
N ALA A 195 31.49 5.42 16.94
CA ALA A 195 32.16 5.69 15.66
C ALA A 195 32.41 7.20 15.49
N GLU A 196 31.41 8.03 15.72
CA GLU A 196 31.51 9.50 15.63
C GLU A 196 32.55 10.06 16.59
N ARG A 197 32.60 9.53 17.82
CA ARG A 197 33.62 9.86 18.82
C ARG A 197 35.05 9.61 18.34
N LYS A 198 35.27 8.57 17.53
CA LYS A 198 36.58 8.22 16.99
C LYS A 198 36.89 8.96 15.68
N ARG A 199 35.94 9.70 15.11
CA ARG A 199 36.09 10.37 13.81
C ARG A 199 36.99 11.59 13.96
N PRO A 200 38.16 11.64 13.29
CA PRO A 200 39.06 12.78 13.35
C PRO A 200 38.36 14.05 12.86
N GLY A 201 38.52 15.16 13.59
CA GLY A 201 37.90 16.44 13.24
C GLY A 201 36.37 16.48 13.42
N SER A 202 35.78 15.56 14.16
CA SER A 202 34.36 15.63 14.50
C SER A 202 34.08 16.75 15.50
N ASP A 203 33.17 17.66 15.13
CA ASP A 203 32.63 18.69 16.02
C ASP A 203 31.80 18.09 17.17
N LEU A 204 31.35 16.85 17.05
CA LEU A 204 30.56 16.13 18.05
C LEU A 204 31.40 15.21 18.94
N GLY A 205 32.63 14.87 18.54
CA GLY A 205 33.44 13.87 19.22
C GLY A 205 33.74 14.22 20.67
N ALA A 206 34.11 15.47 20.95
CA ALA A 206 34.37 15.95 22.31
C ALA A 206 33.10 15.97 23.18
N LEU A 207 31.96 16.34 22.59
CA LEU A 207 30.68 16.37 23.29
C LEU A 207 30.24 14.96 23.71
N ILE A 208 30.41 13.97 22.83
CA ILE A 208 30.09 12.56 23.09
C ILE A 208 31.00 12.00 24.20
N GLU A 209 32.30 12.27 24.12
CA GLU A 209 33.28 11.80 25.13
C GLU A 209 32.95 12.34 26.54
N ASN A 210 32.56 13.62 26.65
CA ASN A 210 32.18 14.21 27.93
C ASN A 210 30.92 13.57 28.53
N HIS A 211 29.88 13.36 27.72
CA HIS A 211 28.62 12.75 28.20
C HIS A 211 28.78 11.29 28.65
N ILE A 212 29.66 10.52 27.99
CA ILE A 212 29.98 9.14 28.39
C ILE A 212 30.71 9.12 29.73
N LYS A 213 31.69 10.02 29.94
CA LYS A 213 32.42 10.11 31.22
C LYS A 213 31.52 10.47 32.40
N GLU A 214 30.47 11.24 32.15
CA GLU A 214 29.48 11.65 33.17
C GLU A 214 28.39 10.60 33.43
N GLY A 215 28.40 9.46 32.72
CA GLY A 215 27.38 8.40 32.88
C GLY A 215 25.98 8.80 32.40
N LYS A 216 25.89 9.80 31.52
CA LYS A 216 24.62 10.33 30.97
C LYS A 216 24.18 9.62 29.67
N LEU A 217 24.99 8.69 29.17
CA LEU A 217 24.79 7.90 27.94
C LEU A 217 25.13 6.42 28.16
#